data_AF-A0A438I916-F1
#
_entry.id   AF-A0A438I916-F1
#
_cell.length_a   1.000
_cell.length_b   1.000
_cell.length_c   1.000
_cell.angle_alpha   90.00
_cell.angle_beta   90.00
_cell.angle_gamma   90.00
#
_symmetry.space_group_name_H-M   'P 1'
#
loop_
_entity.id
_entity.type
_entity.pdbx_description
1 polymer ?
#
loop_
_entity_poly.entity_id
_entity_poly.type
_entity_poly.pdbx_seq_one_letter_code
_entity_poly.pdbx_strand_id
1 'polypeptide(L)'
;MASAAPSLLKSSPVLDKSDWVKGQTLRQSSVSVIRCLPTAPSGLTIRAGSYADELVKTAKTIASPGRGILAMDESNATCGKRLASIGLENTEANRQAYRTLLVTVQG
;
A
#
# COMPACT_ATOMS: atom_id res chain seq x y z
N MET A 1 -29.36 -52.90 8.79
CA MET A 1 -29.16 -52.69 10.24
C MET A 1 -29.02 -51.21 10.48
N ALA A 2 -29.90 -50.66 11.31
CA ALA A 2 -29.99 -49.24 11.65
C ALA A 2 -28.84 -48.82 12.57
N SER A 3 -28.36 -47.58 12.44
CA SER A 3 -28.11 -46.74 13.61
C SER A 3 -27.97 -45.27 13.23
N ALA A 4 -28.90 -44.47 13.71
CA ALA A 4 -28.82 -43.02 13.74
C ALA A 4 -27.93 -42.57 14.93
N ALA A 5 -27.29 -41.40 14.82
CA ALA A 5 -26.72 -40.68 15.95
C ALA A 5 -26.90 -39.15 15.74
N PRO A 6 -27.53 -38.42 16.68
CA PRO A 6 -27.83 -37.01 16.56
C PRO A 6 -26.68 -36.09 17.01
N SER A 7 -26.73 -34.85 16.53
CA SER A 7 -25.83 -33.74 16.79
C SER A 7 -25.82 -33.27 18.25
N LEU A 8 -24.62 -33.20 18.84
CA LEU A 8 -24.35 -32.58 20.14
C LEU A 8 -23.82 -31.15 19.94
N LEU A 9 -24.71 -30.16 20.01
CA LEU A 9 -24.35 -28.75 20.18
C LEU A 9 -24.71 -28.35 21.61
N LYS A 10 -23.70 -28.11 22.45
CA LYS A 10 -23.86 -27.55 23.81
C LYS A 10 -22.95 -26.32 23.97
N SER A 11 -23.62 -25.17 23.94
CA SER A 11 -23.49 -24.01 24.83
C SER A 11 -22.09 -23.44 25.13
N SER A 12 -21.82 -22.25 24.57
CA SER A 12 -20.74 -21.34 24.94
C SER A 12 -20.82 -20.91 26.42
N PRO A 13 -19.69 -20.71 27.12
CA PRO A 13 -19.70 -20.09 28.45
C PRO A 13 -19.86 -18.56 28.34
N VAL A 14 -20.87 -18.05 29.04
CA VAL A 14 -21.10 -16.63 29.29
C VAL A 14 -20.01 -16.15 30.27
N LEU A 15 -19.20 -15.18 29.83
CA LEU A 15 -18.18 -14.53 30.65
C LEU A 15 -18.86 -13.44 31.49
N ASP A 16 -19.03 -13.71 32.78
CA ASP A 16 -19.62 -12.77 33.74
C ASP A 16 -18.61 -11.66 34.10
N LYS A 17 -19.05 -10.41 33.94
CA LYS A 17 -18.26 -9.19 34.13
C LYS A 17 -18.52 -8.64 35.54
N SER A 18 -18.05 -9.28 36.61
CA SER A 18 -18.07 -8.68 37.95
C SER A 18 -17.26 -9.52 38.93
N ASP A 19 -15.95 -9.28 39.02
CA ASP A 19 -15.19 -9.41 40.29
C ASP A 19 -13.76 -8.85 40.17
N TRP A 20 -13.61 -7.76 39.40
CA TRP A 20 -12.39 -6.96 39.32
C TRP A 20 -12.33 -5.92 40.45
N VAL A 21 -12.70 -6.27 41.68
CA VAL A 21 -12.49 -5.37 42.83
C VAL A 21 -12.20 -6.22 44.07
N LYS A 22 -10.94 -6.60 44.24
CA LYS A 22 -10.35 -6.90 45.55
C LYS A 22 -8.83 -6.85 45.48
N GLY A 23 -8.32 -5.71 45.96
CA GLY A 23 -6.95 -5.37 46.35
C GLY A 23 -5.83 -6.35 46.01
N GLN A 24 -5.05 -6.01 44.98
CA GLN A 24 -3.65 -6.40 44.92
C GLN A 24 -2.78 -5.20 45.33
N THR A 25 -2.07 -5.38 46.43
CA THR A 25 -1.11 -4.45 47.02
C THR A 25 0.03 -4.16 46.05
N LEU A 26 0.21 -2.89 45.73
CA LEU A 26 1.23 -2.35 44.84
C LEU A 26 2.63 -2.56 45.45
N ARG A 27 3.38 -3.57 44.98
CA ARG A 27 4.82 -3.65 45.25
C ARG A 27 5.52 -2.68 44.30
N GLN A 28 5.99 -1.57 44.84
CA GLN A 28 6.71 -0.54 44.09
C GLN A 28 8.07 -1.11 43.64
N SER A 29 8.19 -1.48 42.38
CA SER A 29 9.49 -1.74 41.75
C SER A 29 10.22 -0.41 41.60
N SER A 30 11.40 -0.31 42.21
CA SER A 30 12.31 0.82 42.07
C SER A 30 12.66 0.99 40.59
N VAL A 31 12.10 2.03 39.95
CA VAL A 31 12.34 2.36 38.55
C VAL A 31 13.71 3.04 38.45
N SER A 32 14.70 2.34 37.91
CA SER A 32 15.90 2.99 37.40
C SER A 32 15.51 3.84 36.20
N VAL A 33 15.53 5.16 36.35
CA VAL A 33 15.26 6.09 35.25
C VAL A 33 16.41 6.00 34.26
N ILE A 34 16.22 5.24 33.17
CA ILE A 34 17.10 5.31 32.01
C ILE A 34 16.84 6.66 31.35
N ARG A 35 17.79 7.58 31.50
CA ARG A 35 17.75 8.87 30.80
C ARG A 35 18.17 8.61 29.35
N CYS A 36 17.20 8.45 28.46
CA CYS A 36 17.45 8.37 27.02
C CYS A 36 17.99 9.73 26.55
N LEU A 37 19.25 9.79 26.11
CA LEU A 37 19.72 10.94 25.33
C LEU A 37 19.06 10.88 23.94
N PRO A 38 18.60 12.02 23.38
CA PRO A 38 18.15 12.05 22.00
C PRO A 38 19.35 11.81 21.08
N THR A 39 19.45 10.61 20.50
CA THR A 39 20.31 10.37 19.36
C THR A 39 19.79 11.25 18.22
N ALA A 40 20.59 12.24 17.80
CA ALA A 40 20.28 13.06 16.63
C ALA A 40 20.08 12.12 15.43
N PRO A 41 18.99 12.25 14.66
CA PRO A 41 18.86 11.47 13.44
C PRO A 41 19.96 11.95 12.49
N SER A 42 20.96 11.10 12.28
CA SER A 42 21.92 11.22 11.18
C SER A 42 21.19 10.91 9.88
N GLY A 43 20.25 11.79 9.51
CA GLY A 43 19.55 11.73 8.24
C GLY A 43 20.54 12.03 7.12
N LEU A 44 20.81 11.03 6.28
CA LEU A 44 21.52 11.23 5.03
C LEU A 44 20.73 12.24 4.19
N THR A 45 21.19 13.48 4.14
CA THR A 45 20.57 14.51 3.31
C THR A 45 21.08 14.33 1.88
N ILE A 46 20.31 13.59 1.06
CA ILE A 46 20.59 13.47 -0.37
C ILE A 46 20.02 14.70 -1.07
N ARG A 47 20.90 15.49 -1.70
CA ARG A 47 20.51 16.62 -2.56
C ARG A 47 20.86 16.31 -4.02
N ALA A 48 19.97 16.66 -4.94
CA ALA A 48 20.16 16.47 -6.38
C ALA A 48 21.16 17.46 -7.04
N GLY A 49 22.08 18.03 -6.26
CA GLY A 49 23.06 19.01 -6.73
C GLY A 49 22.42 20.18 -7.47
N SER A 50 22.85 20.38 -8.73
CA SER A 50 22.40 21.46 -9.63
C SER A 50 20.96 21.37 -10.09
N TYR A 51 20.31 20.20 -10.01
CA TYR A 51 18.96 19.97 -10.53
C TYR A 51 17.86 20.07 -9.46
N ALA A 52 18.22 20.44 -8.22
CA ALA A 52 17.28 20.45 -7.10
C ALA A 52 16.02 21.30 -7.39
N ASP A 53 16.21 22.51 -7.91
CA ASP A 53 15.09 23.42 -8.22
C ASP A 53 14.23 22.91 -9.38
N GLU A 54 14.85 22.31 -10.40
CA GLU A 54 14.16 21.74 -11.55
C GLU A 54 13.30 20.53 -11.13
N LEU A 55 13.85 19.62 -10.32
CA LEU A 55 13.10 18.46 -9.82
C LEU A 55 11.91 18.88 -8.96
N VAL A 56 12.08 19.88 -8.10
CA VAL A 56 10.98 20.42 -7.28
C VAL A 56 9.91 21.07 -8.17
N LYS A 57 10.30 21.81 -9.20
CA LYS A 57 9.37 22.43 -10.16
C LYS A 57 8.59 21.38 -10.94
N THR A 58 9.26 20.35 -11.43
CA THR A 58 8.64 19.24 -12.18
C THR A 58 7.69 18.46 -11.30
N ALA A 59 8.09 18.12 -10.07
CA ALA A 59 7.22 17.42 -9.11
C ALA A 59 5.94 18.23 -8.80
N LYS A 60 6.05 19.55 -8.61
CA LYS A 60 4.89 20.44 -8.42
C LYS A 60 3.97 20.47 -9.64
N THR A 61 4.54 20.46 -10.84
CA THR A 61 3.77 20.46 -12.09
C THR A 61 3.01 19.14 -12.27
N ILE A 62 3.66 18.01 -11.99
CA ILE A 62 3.06 16.68 -12.07
C ILE A 62 1.93 16.53 -11.04
N ALA A 63 2.10 17.06 -9.83
CA ALA A 63 1.14 16.95 -8.73
C ALA A 63 0.12 18.10 -8.66
N SER A 64 -0.15 18.80 -9.77
CA SER A 64 -1.10 19.90 -9.79
C SER A 64 -2.55 19.42 -9.54
N PRO A 65 -3.37 20.14 -8.76
CA PRO A 65 -4.76 19.78 -8.52
C PRO A 65 -5.56 19.57 -9.81
N GLY A 66 -6.38 18.51 -9.86
CA GLY A 66 -7.22 18.20 -11.03
C GLY A 66 -6.47 17.57 -12.20
N ARG A 67 -5.19 17.19 -12.04
CA ARG A 67 -4.42 16.41 -13.03
C ARG A 67 -3.92 15.10 -12.43
N GLY A 68 -3.60 14.15 -13.31
CA GLY A 68 -3.02 12.85 -12.96
C GLY A 68 -1.97 12.40 -13.98
N ILE A 69 -1.34 11.26 -13.70
CA ILE A 69 -0.32 10.65 -14.56
C ILE A 69 -0.95 9.48 -15.33
N LEU A 70 -0.74 9.45 -16.64
CA LEU A 70 -1.08 8.29 -17.48
C LEU A 70 0.13 7.32 -17.51
N ALA A 71 -0.06 6.11 -16.98
CA ALA A 71 0.94 5.04 -17.05
C ALA A 71 0.75 4.22 -18.34
N MET A 72 1.61 4.47 -19.34
CA MET A 72 1.64 3.74 -20.64
C MET A 72 2.99 3.05 -20.90
N ASP A 73 3.74 2.78 -19.84
CA ASP A 73 5.08 2.17 -19.78
C ASP A 73 5.07 0.64 -19.87
N GLU A 74 4.03 0.07 -20.47
CA GLU A 74 3.85 -1.37 -20.57
C GLU A 74 4.94 -2.03 -21.42
N SER A 75 5.53 -3.10 -20.90
CA SER A 75 6.47 -3.92 -21.67
C SER A 75 5.78 -4.56 -22.89
N ASN A 76 6.59 -5.03 -23.85
CA ASN A 76 6.08 -5.68 -25.06
C ASN A 76 5.20 -6.90 -24.76
N ALA A 77 5.52 -7.67 -23.72
CA ALA A 77 4.72 -8.82 -23.32
C ALA A 77 3.36 -8.39 -22.72
N THR A 78 3.35 -7.35 -21.89
CA THR A 78 2.12 -6.86 -21.25
C THR A 78 1.21 -6.17 -22.27
N CYS A 79 1.77 -5.34 -23.15
CA CYS A 79 1.03 -4.70 -24.25
C CYS A 79 0.45 -5.74 -25.21
N GLY A 80 1.21 -6.81 -25.50
CA GLY A 80 0.72 -7.94 -26.31
C GLY A 80 -0.52 -8.61 -25.75
N LYS A 81 -0.63 -8.79 -24.43
CA LYS A 81 -1.84 -9.34 -23.79
C LYS A 81 -3.05 -8.43 -23.97
N ARG A 82 -2.85 -7.10 -23.93
CA ARG A 82 -3.93 -6.12 -24.17
C ARG A 82 -4.39 -6.15 -25.63
N LEU A 83 -3.46 -6.17 -26.57
CA LEU A 83 -3.79 -6.29 -28.00
C LEU A 83 -4.49 -7.61 -28.32
N ALA A 84 -4.02 -8.73 -27.74
CA ALA A 84 -4.66 -10.03 -27.92
C ALA A 84 -6.10 -10.07 -27.38
N SER A 85 -6.39 -9.35 -26.29
CA SER A 85 -7.75 -9.28 -25.73
C SER A 85 -8.79 -8.68 -26.68
N ILE A 86 -8.34 -7.87 -27.64
CA ILE A 86 -9.18 -7.27 -28.69
C ILE A 86 -8.97 -7.94 -30.07
N GLY A 87 -8.27 -9.08 -30.10
CA GLY A 87 -8.02 -9.83 -31.33
C GLY A 87 -6.94 -9.24 -32.25
N LEU A 88 -6.10 -8.33 -31.76
CA LEU A 88 -5.01 -7.73 -32.52
C LEU A 88 -3.67 -8.46 -32.30
N GLU A 89 -2.87 -8.54 -33.36
CA GLU A 89 -1.52 -9.09 -33.28
C GLU A 89 -0.54 -8.14 -32.55
N ASN A 90 0.41 -8.71 -31.81
CA ASN A 90 1.45 -7.95 -31.11
C ASN A 90 2.60 -7.48 -32.04
N THR A 91 2.27 -6.65 -33.03
CA THR A 91 3.26 -6.00 -33.90
C THR A 91 3.71 -4.66 -33.34
N GLU A 92 4.89 -4.17 -33.75
CA GLU A 92 5.38 -2.85 -33.33
C GLU A 92 4.45 -1.72 -33.78
N ALA A 93 3.97 -1.76 -35.02
CA ALA A 93 3.02 -0.79 -35.55
C ALA A 93 1.74 -0.70 -34.70
N ASN A 94 1.21 -1.83 -34.25
CA ASN A 94 0.02 -1.86 -33.39
C ASN A 94 0.31 -1.29 -32.00
N ARG A 95 1.47 -1.59 -31.41
CA ARG A 95 1.89 -1.01 -30.12
C ARG A 95 2.12 0.50 -30.20
N GLN A 96 2.64 0.99 -31.33
CA GLN A 96 2.81 2.41 -31.60
C GLN A 96 1.45 3.08 -31.79
N ALA A 97 0.58 2.53 -32.64
CA ALA A 97 -0.75 3.06 -32.87
C ALA A 97 -1.57 3.16 -31.57
N TYR A 98 -1.47 2.14 -30.71
CA TYR A 98 -2.08 2.17 -29.38
C TYR A 98 -1.58 3.33 -28.52
N ARG A 99 -0.26 3.55 -28.43
CA ARG A 99 0.31 4.67 -27.65
C ARG A 99 -0.03 6.03 -28.26
N THR A 100 0.05 6.15 -29.59
CA THR A 100 -0.32 7.36 -30.32
C THR A 100 -1.76 7.73 -30.01
N LEU A 101 -2.69 6.77 -30.08
CA LEU A 101 -4.10 6.98 -29.75
C LEU A 101 -4.26 7.62 -28.36
N LEU A 102 -3.55 7.12 -27.35
CA LEU A 102 -3.65 7.64 -25.98
C LEU A 102 -3.12 9.08 -25.83
N VAL A 103 -2.07 9.45 -26.57
CA VAL A 103 -1.44 10.78 -26.44
C VAL A 103 -2.03 11.84 -27.37
N THR A 104 -2.69 11.43 -28.45
CA THR A 104 -3.28 12.35 -29.44
C THR A 104 -4.74 12.70 -29.18
N VAL A 105 -5.35 12.15 -28.13
CA VAL A 105 -6.73 12.49 -27.73
C VAL A 105 -6.80 14.01 -27.51
N GLN A 106 -7.80 14.66 -28.12
CA GLN A 106 -8.03 16.09 -27.91
C GLN A 106 -8.51 16.31 -26.46
N GLY A 107 -7.87 17.25 -25.78
CA GLY A 107 -8.13 17.59 -24.37
C GLY A 107 -9.29 18.54 -24.17
#